data_AF-A0A1D2QXK3-F1
#
_entry.id   AF-A0A1D2QXK3-F1
#
_cell.length_a   1.000
_cell.length_b   1.000
_cell.length_c   1.000
_cell.angle_alpha   90.00
_cell.angle_beta   90.00
_cell.angle_gamma   90.00
#
_symmetry.space_group_name_H-M   'P 1'
#
loop_
_entity.id
_entity.type
_entity.pdbx_description
1 polymer ?
#
loop_
_entity_poly.entity_id
_entity_poly.type
_entity_poly.pdbx_seq_one_letter_code
_entity_poly.pdbx_strand_id
1 'polypeptide(L)' 'MNTNTTLILIGIVIALLGIAAGIYEETQTAGIAGILTTTTTDKPYQDYSIPLIVGGIILLIVGAFIGGKSR' A
#
# COMPACT_ATOMS: atom_id res chain seq x y z
N MET A 1 -8.27 -14.66 16.67
CA MET A 1 -8.53 -13.30 16.15
C MET A 1 -9.91 -13.34 15.50
N ASN A 2 -10.83 -12.42 15.83
CA ASN A 2 -12.15 -12.44 15.17
C ASN A 2 -12.02 -11.85 13.75
N THR A 3 -12.94 -12.22 12.86
CA THR A 3 -12.93 -11.80 11.44
C THR A 3 -12.91 -10.27 11.30
N ASN A 4 -13.54 -9.56 12.24
CA ASN A 4 -13.62 -8.09 12.25
C ASN A 4 -12.25 -7.44 12.51
N THR A 5 -11.52 -7.89 13.53
CA THR A 5 -10.14 -7.45 13.80
C THR A 5 -9.23 -7.77 12.62
N THR A 6 -9.45 -8.90 11.95
CA THR A 6 -8.67 -9.30 10.76
C THR A 6 -8.91 -8.35 9.59
N LEU A 7 -10.18 -8.01 9.29
CA LEU A 7 -10.52 -7.06 8.24
C LEU A 7 -9.96 -5.66 8.51
N ILE A 8 -10.01 -5.21 9.76
CA ILE A 8 -9.45 -3.92 10.17
C ILE A 8 -7.93 -3.92 9.95
N LEU A 9 -7.23 -4.95 10.39
CA LEU A 9 -5.78 -5.05 10.20
C LEU A 9 -5.39 -5.08 8.72
N ILE A 10 -6.09 -5.86 7.89
CA ILE A 10 -5.85 -5.88 6.44
C ILE A 10 -6.11 -4.50 5.83
N GLY A 11 -7.20 -3.83 6.22
CA GLY A 11 -7.53 -2.48 5.76
C GLY A 11 -6.43 -1.45 6.07
N ILE A 12 -5.88 -1.49 7.29
CA ILE A 12 -4.75 -0.63 7.68
C ILE A 12 -3.53 -0.91 6.81
N VAL A 13 -3.15 -2.18 6.66
CA VAL A 13 -1.97 -2.58 5.89
C VAL A 13 -2.10 -2.13 4.43
N ILE A 14 -3.25 -2.38 3.80
CA ILE A 14 -3.49 -1.99 2.41
C ILE A 14 -3.47 -0.46 2.24
N ALA A 15 -4.06 0.30 3.17
CA ALA A 15 -4.02 1.75 3.11
C ALA A 15 -2.59 2.30 3.24
N LEU A 16 -1.79 1.73 4.15
CA LEU A 16 -0.38 2.09 4.31
C LEU A 16 0.45 1.76 3.07
N LEU A 17 0.21 0.62 2.43
CA LEU A 17 0.85 0.26 1.17
C LEU A 17 0.49 1.24 0.05
N GLY A 18 -0.75 1.74 0.01
CA GLY A 18 -1.15 2.76 -0.96
C GLY A 18 -0.43 4.09 -0.75
N ILE A 19 -0.25 4.53 0.50
CA ILE A 19 0.55 5.73 0.81
C ILE A 19 2.01 5.50 0.40
N ALA A 20 2.60 4.36 0.77
CA ALA A 20 3.97 4.02 0.40
C ALA A 20 4.16 3.99 -1.11
N ALA A 21 3.24 3.38 -1.86
CA ALA A 21 3.26 3.31 -3.31
C ALA A 21 3.26 4.70 -3.99
N GLY A 22 2.62 5.70 -3.37
CA GLY A 22 2.57 7.08 -3.89
C GLY A 22 3.85 7.89 -3.68
N ILE A 23 4.71 7.49 -2.74
CA ILE A 23 5.95 8.20 -2.40
C ILE A 23 7.21 7.39 -2.69
N TYR A 24 7.07 6.13 -3.07
CA TYR A 24 8.19 5.24 -3.32
C TYR A 24 8.93 5.67 -4.58
N GLU A 25 10.21 5.97 -4.47
CA GLU A 25 11.09 6.23 -5.60
C GLU A 25 12.14 5.13 -5.67
N GLU A 26 12.40 4.64 -6.88
CA GLU A 26 13.38 3.58 -7.09
C GLU A 26 14.60 4.14 -7.81
N THR A 27 15.75 4.10 -7.13
CA THR A 27 17.03 4.45 -7.75
C THR A 27 17.80 3.16 -8.02
N GLN A 28 17.97 2.83 -9.30
CA GLN A 28 18.79 1.70 -9.72
C GLN A 28 20.16 2.21 -10.18
N THR A 29 21.22 1.63 -9.62
CA THR A 29 22.59 1.86 -10.07
C THR A 29 23.07 0.61 -10.79
N ALA A 30 23.26 0.70 -12.11
CA ALA A 30 23.81 -0.38 -12.92
C ALA A 30 25.21 0.02 -13.40
N GLY A 31 26.17 -0.89 -13.23
CA GLY A 31 27.53 -0.74 -13.71
C GLY A 31 27.87 -1.81 -14.74
N ILE A 32 28.23 -1.39 -15.95
CA ILE A 32 28.85 -2.27 -16.95
C ILE A 32 30.24 -1.70 -17.23
N ALA A 33 31.28 -2.52 -16.99
CA ALA A 33 32.67 -2.26 -17.37
C ALA A 33 33.16 -0.81 -17.15
N GLY A 34 33.10 -0.30 -15.91
CA GLY A 34 33.70 0.97 -15.52
C GLY A 34 32.86 2.23 -15.76
N ILE A 35 31.70 2.12 -16.42
CA ILE A 35 30.73 3.22 -16.53
C ILE A 35 29.60 2.97 -15.53
N LEU A 36 29.44 3.89 -14.58
CA LEU A 36 28.35 3.87 -13.62
C LEU A 36 27.18 4.66 -14.20
N THR A 37 26.04 4.00 -14.39
CA THR A 37 24.79 4.64 -14.81
C THR A 37 23.78 4.57 -13.68
N THR A 38 23.19 5.72 -13.34
CA THR A 38 22.10 5.83 -12.38
C THR A 38 20.80 6.10 -13.13
N THR A 39 19.82 5.22 -12.96
CA THR A 39 18.46 5.44 -13.47
C THR A 39 17.54 5.61 -12.27
N THR A 40 16.85 6.74 -12.21
CA THR A 40 15.80 6.99 -11.22
C THR A 40 14.45 6.77 -11.89
N THR A 41 13.67 5.85 -11.34
CA THR A 41 12.27 5.66 -11.72
C THR A 41 11.42 6.40 -10.72
N ASP A 42 10.83 7.51 -11.17
CA ASP A 42 9.91 8.28 -10.35
C ASP A 42 8.61 7.49 -10.16
N LYS A 43 8.33 7.13 -8.90
CA LYS A 43 7.04 6.61 -8.44
C LYS A 43 6.47 5.45 -9.26
N PRO A 44 7.20 4.32 -9.38
CA PRO A 44 6.79 3.18 -10.21
C PRO A 44 5.47 2.54 -9.79
N TYR A 45 5.01 2.77 -8.56
CA TYR A 45 3.78 2.20 -8.02
C TYR A 45 2.65 3.22 -7.83
N GLN A 46 2.81 4.45 -8.32
CA GLN A 46 1.86 5.54 -8.07
C GLN A 46 0.43 5.21 -8.50
N ASP A 47 0.28 4.50 -9.62
CA ASP A 47 -1.02 4.10 -10.17
C ASP A 47 -1.81 3.19 -9.23
N TYR A 48 -1.12 2.46 -8.34
CA TYR A 48 -1.76 1.61 -7.34
C TYR A 48 -2.12 2.36 -6.05
N SER A 49 -1.61 3.58 -5.83
CA SER A 49 -1.79 4.30 -4.56
C SER A 49 -3.26 4.54 -4.22
N ILE A 50 -4.03 5.15 -5.12
CA ILE A 50 -5.45 5.47 -4.91
C ILE A 50 -6.29 4.20 -4.76
N PRO A 51 -6.20 3.18 -5.64
CA PRO A 51 -6.92 1.93 -5.46
C PRO A 51 -6.65 1.25 -4.12
N LEU A 52 -5.38 1.21 -3.67
CA LEU A 52 -5.01 0.63 -2.38
C LEU A 52 -5.58 1.44 -1.22
N ILE A 53 -5.46 2.77 -1.21
CA ILE A 53 -6.03 3.61 -0.15
C ILE A 53 -7.55 3.41 -0.06
N VAL A 54 -8.26 3.46 -1.19
CA VAL A 54 -9.71 3.28 -1.23
C VAL A 54 -10.11 1.87 -0.77
N GLY A 55 -9.44 0.83 -1.27
CA GLY A 55 -9.68 -0.55 -0.86
C GLY A 55 -9.44 -0.76 0.64
N GLY A 56 -8.37 -0.20 1.18
CA GLY A 56 -8.06 -0.21 2.61
C GLY A 56 -9.17 0.44 3.45
N ILE A 57 -9.61 1.65 3.06
CA ILE A 57 -10.70 2.36 3.73
C ILE A 57 -12.01 1.56 3.72
N ILE A 58 -12.36 0.94 2.59
CA ILE A 58 -13.56 0.09 2.50
C ILE A 58 -13.48 -1.08 3.48
N LEU A 59 -12.32 -1.73 3.62
CA LEU A 59 -12.14 -2.82 4.58
C LEU A 59 -12.26 -2.36 6.02
N LEU A 60 -11.78 -1.16 6.35
CA LEU A 60 -11.97 -0.55 7.68
C LEU A 60 -13.45 -0.30 7.98
N ILE A 61 -14.17 0.27 7.01
CA ILE A 61 -15.61 0.52 7.10
C ILE A 61 -16.35 -0.81 7.32
N VAL A 62 -16.11 -1.80 6.47
CA VAL A 62 -16.77 -3.12 6.55
C VAL A 62 -16.45 -3.82 7.87
N GLY A 63 -15.18 -3.83 8.30
CA GLY A 63 -14.77 -4.41 9.57
C GLY A 63 -15.43 -3.74 10.78
N ALA A 64 -15.61 -2.42 10.74
CA ALA A 64 -16.28 -1.66 11.79
C ALA A 64 -17.80 -1.92 11.84
N PHE A 65 -18.48 -1.93 10.68
CA PHE A 65 -19.94 -2.13 10.60
C PHE A 65 -20.36 -3.58 10.90
N ILE A 66 -19.59 -4.57 10.45
CA ILE A 66 -19.88 -5.99 10.75
C ILE A 66 -19.61 -6.29 12.22
N GLY A 67 -18.57 -5.68 12.82
CA GLY A 67 -18.29 -5.82 14.26
C GLY A 67 -19.31 -5.15 15.18
N GLY A 68 -19.95 -4.09 14.71
CA GLY A 68 -20.96 -3.34 15.47
C GLY A 68 -22.28 -4.07 15.68
N LYS A 69 -22.64 -5.05 14.84
CA LYS A 69 -23.88 -5.84 14.99
C LYS A 69 -23.81 -6.98 16.01
N SER A 70 -22.61 -7.27 16.54
CA SER A 70 -22.38 -8.35 17.51
C SER A 70 -22.40 -7.90 18.97
N ARG A 71 -22.94 -6.70 19.27
CA ARG A 71 -23.19 -6.21 20.63
C ARG A 71 -24.65 -5.83 20.81
#